data_AF-A0A8G2F0S7-F1
#
_entry.id   AF-A0A8G2F0S7-F1
#
_cell.length_a   1.000
_cell.length_b   1.000
_cell.length_c   1.000
_cell.angle_alpha   90.00
_cell.angle_beta   90.00
_cell.angle_gamma   90.00
#
_symmetry.space_group_name_H-M   'P 1'
#
loop_
_entity.id
_entity.type
_entity.pdbx_description
1 polymer ?
#
loop_
_entity_poly.entity_id
_entity_poly.type
_entity_poly.pdbx_seq_one_letter_code
_entity_poly.pdbx_strand_id
1 'polypeptide(L)'
;MPRLSIDISPQDHQQLKAMAALKGQSIKDYVLSRALVDIPNPAAMTDAEALQALKELLTPRLAEADAGQVVTATAADIKREARVRQGRR
;
A
#
# COMPACT_ATOMS: atom_id res chain seq x y z
N MET A 1 -9.32 24.95 -2.98
CA MET A 1 -8.53 23.72 -2.73
C MET A 1 -9.46 22.67 -2.13
N PRO A 2 -9.55 21.46 -2.72
CA PRO A 2 -10.35 20.39 -2.15
C PRO A 2 -9.80 19.98 -0.77
N ARG A 3 -10.69 19.79 0.21
CA ARG A 3 -10.35 19.35 1.57
C ARG A 3 -10.96 17.97 1.78
N LEU A 4 -10.15 17.03 2.25
CA LEU A 4 -10.60 15.69 2.64
C LEU A 4 -10.65 15.62 4.17
N SER A 5 -11.83 15.36 4.74
CA SER A 5 -12.01 15.12 6.17
C SER A 5 -12.08 13.61 6.40
N ILE A 6 -11.27 13.09 7.32
CA ILE A 6 -11.18 11.65 7.62
C ILE A 6 -11.39 11.48 9.12
N ASP A 7 -12.38 10.67 9.50
CA ASP A 7 -12.55 10.26 10.89
C ASP A 7 -11.68 9.04 11.19
N ILE A 8 -10.83 9.16 12.20
CA ILE A 8 -9.95 8.10 12.70
C ILE A 8 -9.89 8.15 14.22
N SER A 9 -9.64 7.00 14.84
CA SER A 9 -9.47 6.95 16.29
C SER A 9 -8.21 7.73 16.72
N PRO A 10 -8.15 8.22 17.98
CA PRO A 10 -6.95 8.88 18.49
C PRO A 10 -5.70 8.01 18.43
N GLN A 11 -5.85 6.69 18.66
CA GLN A 11 -4.75 5.73 18.55
C GLN A 11 -4.25 5.61 17.12
N ASP A 12 -5.15 5.50 16.14
CA ASP A 12 -4.79 5.39 14.73
C ASP A 12 -4.11 6.66 14.23
N HIS A 13 -4.57 7.84 14.64
CA HIS A 13 -3.91 9.10 14.34
C HIS A 13 -2.47 9.13 14.88
N GLN A 14 -2.26 8.61 16.08
CA GLN A 14 -0.94 8.57 16.71
C GLN A 14 0.02 7.62 15.98
N GLN A 15 -0.46 6.45 15.56
CA GLN A 15 0.30 5.51 14.74
C GLN A 15 0.64 6.12 13.37
N LEU A 16 -0.33 6.76 12.72
CA LEU A 16 -0.16 7.41 11.42
C LEU A 16 0.88 8.54 11.48
N LYS A 17 0.85 9.34 12.55
CA LYS A 17 1.84 10.39 12.81
C LYS A 17 3.24 9.82 13.00
N ALA A 18 3.37 8.72 13.75
CA ALA A 18 4.66 8.06 13.96
C ALA A 18 5.22 7.53 12.64
N MET A 19 4.39 6.88 11.82
CA MET A 19 4.78 6.37 10.51
C MET A 19 5.21 7.48 9.54
N ALA A 20 4.49 8.61 9.53
CA ALA A 20 4.86 9.77 8.74
C ALA A 20 6.22 10.35 9.17
N ALA A 21 6.45 10.46 10.48
CA ALA A 21 7.72 10.93 11.04
C ALA A 21 8.89 10.00 10.71
N LEU A 22 8.69 8.67 10.77
CA LEU A 22 9.70 7.68 10.37
C LEU A 22 10.09 7.81 8.90
N LYS A 23 9.17 8.26 8.04
CA LYS A 23 9.45 8.56 6.62
C LYS A 23 9.98 9.97 6.37
N GLY A 24 10.11 10.81 7.41
CA GLY A 24 10.51 12.21 7.28
C GLY A 24 9.49 13.07 6.55
N GLN A 25 8.21 12.65 6.49
CA GLN A 25 7.14 13.34 5.76
C GLN A 25 6.12 13.93 6.73
N SER A 26 5.42 14.98 6.30
CA SER A 26 4.27 15.46 7.06
C SER A 26 3.15 14.42 7.06
N ILE A 27 2.30 14.40 8.10
CA ILE A 27 1.16 13.47 8.15
C ILE A 27 0.25 13.64 6.92
N LYS A 28 0.12 14.87 6.40
CA LYS A 28 -0.65 15.17 5.19
C LYS A 28 -0.05 14.48 3.97
N ASP A 29 1.25 14.63 3.74
CA ASP A 29 1.91 14.06 2.56
C ASP A 29 2.00 12.53 2.65
N TYR A 30 2.21 12.01 3.86
CA TYR A 30 2.19 10.58 4.13
C TYR A 30 0.80 9.96 3.86
N VAL A 31 -0.26 10.63 4.30
CA VAL A 31 -1.64 10.16 4.06
C VAL A 31 -2.00 10.28 2.58
N LEU A 32 -1.65 11.38 1.92
CA LEU A 32 -1.92 11.55 0.50
C LEU A 32 -1.21 10.48 -0.34
N SER A 33 0.08 10.23 -0.12
CA SER A 33 0.84 9.19 -0.86
C SER A 33 0.37 7.76 -0.59
N ARG A 34 -0.30 7.50 0.54
CA ARG A 34 -0.87 6.19 0.89
C ARG A 34 -2.32 6.01 0.45
N ALA A 35 -3.14 7.05 0.58
CA ALA A 35 -4.58 7.01 0.27
C ALA A 35 -4.84 7.25 -1.22
N LEU A 36 -4.09 8.19 -1.80
CA LEU A 36 -3.84 8.25 -3.23
C LEU A 36 -2.59 7.41 -3.42
N VAL A 37 -2.74 6.09 -3.40
CA VAL A 37 -1.65 5.24 -3.90
C VAL A 37 -1.33 5.83 -5.27
N ASP A 38 -0.11 6.34 -5.44
CA ASP A 38 0.48 6.61 -6.74
C ASP A 38 0.58 5.26 -7.46
N ILE A 39 -0.56 4.70 -7.82
CA ILE A 39 -0.67 3.76 -8.92
C ILE A 39 -0.70 4.72 -10.08
N PRO A 40 0.46 5.00 -10.72
CA PRO A 40 0.44 5.81 -11.92
C PRO A 40 -0.65 5.20 -12.81
N ASN A 41 -1.62 6.03 -13.21
CA ASN A 41 -2.76 5.54 -13.96
C ASN A 41 -2.20 4.80 -15.16
N PRO A 42 -2.38 3.47 -15.29
CA PRO A 42 -1.73 2.71 -16.35
C PRO A 42 -2.15 3.19 -17.74
N ALA A 43 -3.30 3.89 -17.85
CA ALA A 43 -3.75 4.53 -19.08
C ALA A 43 -3.05 5.86 -19.41
N ALA A 44 -2.28 6.43 -18.48
CA ALA A 44 -1.53 7.68 -18.64
C ALA A 44 -0.01 7.46 -18.75
N MET A 45 0.45 6.21 -18.65
CA MET A 45 1.86 5.85 -18.77
C MET A 45 2.20 5.47 -20.20
N THR A 46 3.42 5.77 -20.63
CA THR A 46 4.00 5.10 -21.79
C THR A 46 4.31 3.64 -21.46
N ASP A 47 4.37 2.77 -22.47
CA ASP A 47 4.72 1.37 -22.30
C ASP A 47 6.06 1.19 -21.56
N ALA A 48 7.03 2.08 -21.81
CA ALA A 48 8.34 2.05 -21.16
C ALA A 48 8.26 2.34 -19.65
N GLU A 49 7.47 3.34 -19.27
CA GLU A 49 7.23 3.69 -17.86
C GLU A 49 6.45 2.58 -17.14
N ALA A 50 5.44 2.01 -17.79
CA ALA A 50 4.67 0.89 -17.24
C ALA A 50 5.56 -0.34 -17.00
N LEU A 51 6.46 -0.65 -17.94
CA LEU A 51 7.42 -1.74 -17.80
C LEU A 51 8.41 -1.49 -16.67
N GLN A 52 8.87 -0.25 -16.51
CA GLN A 52 9.78 0.13 -15.43
C GLN A 52 9.11 0.01 -14.05
N ALA A 53 7.88 0.51 -13.91
CA ALA A 53 7.10 0.38 -12.67
C ALA A 53 6.83 -1.10 -12.32
N LEU A 54 6.56 -1.93 -13.32
CA LEU A 54 6.40 -3.38 -13.12
C LEU A 54 7.70 -4.02 -12.61
N LYS A 55 8.86 -3.67 -13.18
CA LYS A 55 10.16 -4.17 -12.70
C LYS A 55 10.43 -3.77 -11.26
N GLU A 56 10.16 -2.52 -10.91
CA GLU A 56 10.33 -2.02 -9.53
C GLU A 56 9.43 -2.74 -8.53
N LEU A 57 8.20 -3.08 -8.92
CA LEU A 57 7.28 -3.86 -8.11
C LEU A 57 7.73 -5.33 -7.93
N LEU A 58 8.27 -5.94 -8.98
CA LEU A 58 8.61 -7.37 -8.98
C LEU A 58 9.99 -7.67 -8.39
N THR A 59 10.96 -6.76 -8.52
CA THR A 59 12.33 -6.95 -8.02
C THR A 59 12.39 -7.37 -6.54
N PRO A 60 11.74 -6.66 -5.58
CA PRO A 60 11.76 -7.08 -4.18
C PRO A 60 11.04 -8.41 -3.95
N ARG A 61 9.95 -8.69 -4.70
CA ARG A 61 9.19 -9.94 -4.58
C ARG A 61 9.97 -11.16 -5.06
N LEU A 62 10.82 -11.00 -6.07
CA LEU A 62 11.74 -12.04 -6.51
C LEU A 62 12.77 -12.34 -5.44
N ALA A 63 13.35 -11.31 -4.82
CA ALA A 63 14.29 -11.50 -3.71
C ALA A 63 13.64 -12.19 -2.49
N GLU A 64 12.39 -11.86 -2.17
CA GLU A 64 11.60 -12.54 -1.13
C GLU A 64 11.35 -14.01 -1.49
N ALA A 65 11.00 -14.30 -2.74
CA ALA A 65 10.78 -15.66 -3.22
C ALA A 65 12.07 -16.50 -3.19
N ASP A 66 13.21 -15.93 -3.61
CA ASP A 66 14.53 -16.57 -3.55
C ASP A 66 14.95 -16.83 -2.09
N ALA A 67 14.58 -15.94 -1.17
CA ALA A 67 14.77 -16.12 0.26
C ALA A 67 13.78 -17.13 0.90
N GLY A 68 12.90 -17.74 0.10
CA GLY A 68 11.92 -18.71 0.57
C GLY A 68 10.74 -18.10 1.35
N GLN A 69 10.52 -16.79 1.27
CA GLN A 69 9.42 -16.09 1.93
C GLN A 69 8.11 -16.28 1.16
N VAL A 70 7.64 -17.52 1.11
CA VAL A 70 6.39 -17.89 0.45
C VAL A 70 5.24 -17.97 1.44
N VAL A 71 4.05 -17.56 0.99
CA VAL A 71 2.82 -17.76 1.74
C VAL A 71 2.38 -19.21 1.59
N THR A 72 2.32 -19.94 2.69
CA THR A 72 1.87 -21.34 2.74
C THR A 72 0.35 -21.49 2.84
N ALA A 73 -0.36 -20.37 2.94
CA ALA A 73 -1.82 -20.36 3.02
C ALA A 73 -2.45 -20.88 1.73
N THR A 74 -3.51 -21.69 1.86
CA THR A 74 -4.24 -22.18 0.69
C THR A 74 -5.09 -21.06 0.08
N ALA A 75 -5.54 -21.24 -1.16
CA ALA A 75 -6.47 -20.31 -1.80
C ALA A 75 -7.76 -20.10 -0.97
N ALA A 76 -8.24 -21.14 -0.27
CA ALA A 76 -9.40 -21.05 0.60
C ALA A 76 -9.13 -20.18 1.84
N ASP A 77 -7.93 -20.28 2.42
CA ASP A 77 -7.50 -19.45 3.55
C ASP A 77 -7.39 -17.98 3.16
N ILE A 78 -6.77 -17.71 2.01
CA ILE A 78 -6.64 -16.36 1.46
C ILE A 78 -8.02 -15.74 1.24
N LYS A 79 -8.96 -16.49 0.64
CA LYS A 79 -10.32 -16.02 0.41
C LYS A 79 -11.06 -15.73 1.72
N ARG A 80 -10.90 -16.59 2.73
CA ARG A 80 -11.50 -16.40 4.06
C ARG A 80 -10.94 -15.16 4.74
N GLU A 81 -9.63 -14.99 4.74
CA GLU A 81 -8.95 -13.84 5.35
C GLU A 81 -9.33 -12.52 4.65
N ALA A 82 -9.43 -12.51 3.32
CA ALA A 82 -9.87 -11.34 2.56
C ALA A 82 -11.29 -10.90 2.97
N ARG A 83 -12.22 -11.85 3.17
CA ARG A 83 -13.58 -11.56 3.66
C ARG A 83 -13.59 -10.99 5.07
N VAL A 84 -12.76 -11.53 5.97
CA VAL A 84 -12.64 -11.01 7.35
C VAL A 84 -12.09 -9.58 7.35
N ARG A 85 -11.10 -9.28 6.49
CA ARG A 85 -10.54 -7.93 6.34
C ARG A 85 -11.55 -6.93 5.77
N GLN A 86 -12.46 -7.38 4.89
CA GLN A 86 -13.54 -6.54 4.36
C GLN A 86 -14.69 -6.32 5.35
N GLY A 87 -15.03 -7.32 6.17
CA GLY A 87 -16.08 -7.21 7.18
C GLY A 87 -15.68 -6.49 8.47
N ARG A 88 -14.39 -6.14 8.64
CA ARG A 88 -13.86 -5.30 9.73
C ARG A 88 -13.82 -3.80 9.40
N ARG A 89 -14.40 -3.39 8.26
CA ARG A 89 -14.54 -1.99 7.86
C ARG A 89 -15.94 -1.47 8.15
#